data_AF-A0A0K8PYS9-F1
#
_entry.id   AF-A0A0K8PYS9-F1
#
_cell.length_a   1.000
_cell.length_b   1.000
_cell.length_c   1.000
_cell.angle_alpha   90.00
_cell.angle_beta   90.00
_cell.angle_gamma   90.00
#
_symmetry.space_group_name_H-M   'P 1'
#
loop_
_entity.id
_entity.type
_entity.pdbx_description
1 polymer ?
#
loop_
_entity_poly.entity_id
_entity_poly.type
_entity_poly.pdbx_seq_one_letter_code
_entity_poly.pdbx_strand_id
1 'polypeptide(L)'
;MRWPIVVDRAREIIQGYEGGVMLRQVMYRLASEGVLTHTPSMYRHLSSHLARARGEGRFPDLVDTLREVHVPPTWPDVSAFLNEAVNWFGLDRAQGQTHALYVAAEKDTLRQLLTGWLAEYGIPVLVVRGFGSQS
;
A
#
# COMPACT_ATOMS: atom_id res chain seq x y z
N MET A 1 -21.90 16.78 -6.67
CA MET A 1 -20.65 16.54 -5.90
C MET A 1 -19.74 17.75 -6.06
N ARG A 2 -19.23 18.32 -4.96
CA ARG A 2 -18.41 19.55 -5.00
C ARG A 2 -16.93 19.15 -5.02
N TRP A 3 -16.35 19.06 -6.22
CA TRP A 3 -14.96 18.62 -6.41
C TRP A 3 -13.89 19.41 -5.66
N PRO A 4 -13.97 20.74 -5.51
CA PRO A 4 -13.00 21.47 -4.69
C PRO A 4 -12.91 20.92 -3.26
N ILE A 5 -14.05 20.65 -2.61
CA ILE A 5 -14.09 20.08 -1.26
C ILE A 5 -13.46 18.68 -1.22
N VAL A 6 -13.72 17.86 -2.25
CA VAL A 6 -13.13 16.51 -2.36
C VAL A 6 -11.61 16.60 -2.49
N VAL A 7 -11.10 17.52 -3.31
CA VAL A 7 -9.65 17.74 -3.51
C VAL A 7 -9.00 18.25 -2.22
N ASP A 8 -9.65 19.18 -1.51
CA ASP A 8 -9.13 19.71 -0.26
C ASP A 8 -9.10 18.62 0.83
N ARG A 9 -10.16 17.83 0.94
CA ARG A 9 -10.18 16.69 1.86
C ARG A 9 -9.14 15.63 1.52
N ALA A 10 -8.94 15.35 0.23
CA ALA A 10 -7.89 14.45 -0.23
C ALA A 10 -6.50 14.95 0.15
N ARG A 11 -6.27 16.27 0.13
CA ARG A 11 -5.00 16.88 0.53
C ARG A 11 -4.75 16.70 2.03
N GLU A 12 -5.76 16.97 2.85
CA GLU A 12 -5.70 16.75 4.30
C GLU A 12 -5.38 15.29 4.64
N ILE A 13 -6.02 14.35 3.95
CA ILE A 13 -5.75 12.91 4.12
C ILE A 13 -4.28 12.61 3.88
N ILE A 14 -3.70 13.09 2.78
CA ILE A 14 -2.30 12.81 2.42
C ILE A 14 -1.32 13.46 3.41
N GLN A 15 -1.60 14.69 3.84
CA GLN A 15 -0.77 15.39 4.83
C GLN A 15 -0.75 14.68 6.20
N GLY A 16 -1.73 13.81 6.47
CA GLY A 16 -1.77 12.99 7.68
C GLY A 16 -0.94 11.69 7.62
N TYR A 17 -0.32 11.35 6.48
CA TYR A 17 0.55 10.19 6.36
C TYR A 17 2.02 10.59 6.44
N GLU A 18 2.79 9.89 7.28
CA GLU A 18 4.25 9.89 7.22
C GLU A 18 4.70 9.04 6.03
N GLY A 19 4.64 9.61 4.83
CA GLY A 19 5.00 8.94 3.57
C GLY A 19 4.08 9.31 2.42
N GLY A 20 4.53 9.03 1.20
CA GLY A 20 3.75 9.33 0.02
C GLY A 20 2.60 8.32 -0.19
N VAL A 21 1.44 8.81 -0.65
CA VAL A 21 0.20 8.04 -0.75
C VAL A 21 -0.15 7.80 -2.21
N MET A 22 -0.71 6.62 -2.52
CA MET A 22 -1.22 6.31 -3.86
C MET A 22 -2.64 6.84 -4.08
N LEU A 23 -2.99 7.12 -5.34
CA LEU A 23 -4.36 7.53 -5.73
C LEU A 23 -5.44 6.57 -5.22
N ARG A 24 -5.17 5.26 -5.24
CA ARG A 24 -6.12 4.24 -4.78
C ARG A 24 -6.36 4.30 -3.27
N GLN A 25 -5.32 4.57 -2.48
CA GLN A 25 -5.45 4.73 -1.03
C GLN A 25 -6.31 5.96 -0.69
N VAL A 26 -6.08 7.09 -1.38
CA VAL A 26 -6.92 8.29 -1.26
C VAL A 26 -8.38 7.97 -1.59
N MET A 27 -8.64 7.24 -2.68
CA MET A 27 -9.99 6.82 -3.07
C MET A 27 -10.68 6.00 -1.97
N TYR A 28 -9.99 5.01 -1.39
CA TYR A 28 -10.56 4.19 -0.32
C TYR A 28 -10.86 5.00 0.94
N ARG A 29 -9.97 5.92 1.32
CA ARG A 29 -10.19 6.75 2.50
C ARG A 29 -11.41 7.65 2.33
N LEU A 30 -11.51 8.36 1.19
CA LEU A 30 -12.67 9.20 0.87
C LEU A 30 -13.97 8.38 0.81
N ALA A 31 -13.91 7.15 0.33
CA ALA A 31 -15.08 6.26 0.33
C ALA A 31 -15.48 5.80 1.73
N SER A 32 -14.50 5.45 2.57
CA SER A 32 -14.76 5.07 3.97
C SER A 32 -15.35 6.22 4.80
N GLU A 33 -15.01 7.46 4.47
CA GLU A 33 -15.56 8.68 5.08
C GLU A 33 -16.90 9.11 4.45
N GLY A 34 -17.43 8.37 3.47
CA GLY A 34 -18.69 8.69 2.79
C GLY A 34 -18.62 9.89 1.84
N VAL A 35 -17.42 10.43 1.58
CA VAL A 35 -17.18 11.61 0.73
C VAL A 35 -17.34 11.25 -0.76
N LEU A 36 -16.96 10.02 -1.14
CA LEU A 36 -17.06 9.51 -2.52
C LEU A 36 -17.65 8.10 -2.54
N THR A 37 -18.38 7.76 -3.60
CA THR A 37 -18.76 6.36 -3.84
C THR A 37 -17.61 5.62 -4.50
N HIS A 38 -17.27 4.44 -4.00
CA HIS A 38 -16.23 3.59 -4.58
C HIS A 38 -16.70 2.92 -5.89
N THR A 39 -16.66 3.68 -6.99
CA THR A 39 -17.01 3.20 -8.34
C THR A 39 -15.91 3.53 -9.36
N PRO A 40 -15.81 2.78 -10.49
CA PRO A 40 -14.83 3.06 -11.53
C PRO A 40 -14.97 4.45 -12.18
N SER A 41 -16.20 4.96 -12.29
CA SER A 41 -16.45 6.32 -12.80
C SER A 41 -15.88 7.38 -11.85
N MET A 42 -16.12 7.19 -10.54
CA MET A 42 -15.64 8.12 -9.53
C MET A 42 -14.11 8.13 -9.42
N TYR A 43 -13.48 6.96 -9.58
CA TYR A 43 -12.03 6.84 -9.66
C TYR A 43 -11.44 7.65 -10.82
N ARG A 44 -12.03 7.55 -12.03
CA ARG A 44 -11.58 8.34 -13.19
C ARG A 44 -11.72 9.84 -12.96
N HIS A 45 -12.83 10.27 -12.37
CA HIS A 45 -13.04 11.68 -12.07
C HIS A 45 -12.06 12.17 -10.99
N LEU A 46 -11.86 11.41 -9.91
CA LEU A 46 -10.89 11.74 -8.88
C LEU A 46 -9.48 11.86 -9.46
N SER A 47 -9.06 10.89 -10.27
CA SER A 47 -7.76 10.92 -10.96
C SER A 47 -7.56 12.21 -11.77
N SER A 48 -8.55 12.58 -12.58
CA SER A 48 -8.51 13.79 -13.41
C SER A 48 -8.43 15.07 -12.58
N HIS A 49 -9.27 15.19 -11.55
CA HIS A 49 -9.30 16.37 -10.69
C HIS A 49 -8.01 16.54 -9.86
N LEU A 50 -7.45 15.44 -9.34
CA LEU A 50 -6.19 15.48 -8.62
C LEU A 50 -5.01 15.78 -9.56
N ALA A 51 -5.00 15.22 -10.77
CA ALA A 51 -3.98 15.54 -11.77
C ALA A 51 -3.99 17.04 -12.13
N ARG A 52 -5.17 17.62 -12.34
CA ARG A 52 -5.31 19.07 -12.56
C ARG A 52 -4.83 19.88 -11.36
N ALA A 53 -5.24 19.52 -10.15
CA ALA A 53 -4.83 20.24 -8.94
C ALA A 53 -3.32 20.20 -8.69
N ARG A 54 -2.64 19.08 -9.03
CA ARG A 54 -1.17 18.98 -9.01
C ARG A 54 -0.52 19.90 -10.05
N GLY A 55 -1.03 19.91 -11.28
CA GLY A 55 -0.53 20.82 -12.33
C GLY A 55 -0.68 22.30 -11.97
N GLU A 56 -1.63 22.64 -11.10
CA GLU A 56 -1.84 23.98 -10.56
C GLU A 56 -1.09 24.23 -9.23
N GLY A 57 -0.28 23.28 -8.74
CA GLY A 57 0.45 23.39 -7.47
C GLY A 57 -0.43 23.34 -6.21
N ARG A 58 -1.72 23.01 -6.35
CA ARG A 58 -2.70 22.98 -5.24
C ARG A 58 -2.82 21.60 -4.60
N PHE A 59 -2.05 20.61 -5.02
CA PHE A 59 -2.12 19.25 -4.49
C PHE A 59 -0.73 18.61 -4.52
N PRO A 60 -0.31 17.88 -3.47
CA PRO A 60 1.00 17.24 -3.44
C PRO A 60 1.11 16.11 -4.46
N ASP A 61 2.34 15.70 -4.77
CA ASP A 61 2.56 14.53 -5.60
C ASP A 61 2.05 13.25 -4.92
N LEU A 62 1.58 12.32 -5.76
CA LEU A 62 1.16 11.00 -5.31
C LEU A 62 2.26 10.02 -5.67
N VAL A 63 2.46 9.01 -4.82
CA VAL A 63 3.37 7.91 -5.13
C VAL A 63 2.71 7.03 -6.19
N ASP A 64 3.45 6.78 -7.27
CA ASP A 64 3.09 5.83 -8.32
C ASP A 64 4.06 4.66 -8.30
N THR A 65 3.74 3.62 -7.53
CA THR A 65 4.57 2.40 -7.47
C THR A 65 4.52 1.59 -8.76
N LEU A 66 3.67 1.94 -9.75
CA LEU A 66 3.69 1.27 -11.06
C LEU A 66 4.88 1.70 -11.92
N ARG A 67 5.61 2.75 -11.52
CA ARG A 67 6.81 3.25 -12.21
C ARG A 67 8.09 3.07 -11.41
N GLU A 68 8.10 2.19 -10.41
CA GLU A 68 9.37 1.79 -9.80
C GLU A 68 10.15 0.95 -10.82
N VAL A 69 11.25 1.52 -11.32
CA VAL A 69 12.28 0.73 -12.00
C VAL A 69 12.83 -0.21 -10.94
N HIS A 70 12.55 -1.50 -11.07
CA HIS A 70 13.15 -2.51 -10.21
C HIS A 70 14.66 -2.54 -10.49
N VAL A 71 15.42 -1.85 -9.66
CA VAL A 71 16.87 -1.91 -9.65
C VAL A 71 17.26 -3.04 -8.69
N PRO A 72 17.95 -4.09 -9.16
CA PRO A 72 18.52 -5.07 -8.25
C PRO A 72 19.41 -4.38 -7.22
N PRO A 73 19.34 -4.74 -5.93
CA PRO A 73 20.20 -4.15 -4.93
C PRO A 73 21.67 -4.39 -5.29
N THR A 74 22.49 -3.35 -5.15
CA THR A 74 23.93 -3.39 -5.39
C THR A 74 24.63 -2.70 -4.24
N TRP A 75 25.80 -3.21 -3.87
CA TRP A 75 26.62 -2.67 -2.78
C TRP A 75 28.00 -2.32 -3.31
N PRO A 76 28.59 -1.18 -2.89
CA PRO A 76 29.91 -0.78 -3.32
C PRO A 76 31.01 -1.71 -2.80
N ASP A 77 30.79 -2.34 -1.64
CA ASP A 77 31.72 -3.27 -1.00
C ASP A 77 31.00 -4.23 -0.02
N VAL A 78 31.77 -5.17 0.54
CA VAL A 78 31.28 -6.17 1.49
C VAL A 78 30.83 -5.55 2.81
N SER A 79 31.48 -4.48 3.26
CA SER A 79 31.10 -3.82 4.53
C SER A 79 29.73 -3.16 4.41
N ALA A 80 29.43 -2.52 3.28
CA ALA A 80 28.11 -1.97 2.98
C ALA A 80 27.03 -3.06 2.96
N PHE A 81 27.30 -4.21 2.35
CA PHE A 81 26.39 -5.36 2.37
C PHE A 81 26.15 -5.88 3.79
N LEU A 82 27.22 -6.09 4.58
CA LEU A 82 27.10 -6.61 5.94
C LEU A 82 26.31 -5.66 6.86
N ASN A 83 26.51 -4.35 6.73
CA ASN A 83 25.76 -3.36 7.49
C ASN A 83 24.25 -3.42 7.21
N GLU A 84 23.86 -3.66 5.95
CA GLU A 84 22.44 -3.80 5.58
C GLU A 84 21.87 -5.16 6.00
N ALA A 85 22.65 -6.24 5.89
CA ALA A 85 22.22 -7.60 6.23
C ALA A 85 21.75 -7.73 7.69
N VAL A 86 22.28 -6.92 8.61
CA VAL A 86 21.80 -6.88 10.01
C VAL A 86 20.30 -6.54 10.08
N ASN A 87 19.79 -5.69 9.18
CA ASN A 87 18.37 -5.33 9.15
C ASN A 87 17.47 -6.46 8.65
N TRP A 88 18.04 -7.48 8.00
CA TRP A 88 17.31 -8.64 7.48
C TRP A 88 17.37 -9.83 8.43
N PHE A 89 18.21 -9.76 9.47
CA PHE A 89 18.36 -10.83 10.43
C PHE A 89 17.11 -10.95 11.31
N GLY A 90 16.47 -12.13 11.26
CA GLY A 90 15.35 -12.48 12.13
C GLY A 90 15.45 -13.95 12.53
N LEU A 91 15.16 -14.24 13.79
CA LEU A 91 14.99 -15.62 14.26
C LEU A 91 13.63 -16.15 13.83
N ASP A 92 13.56 -17.45 13.53
CA ASP A 92 12.28 -18.12 13.32
C ASP A 92 11.50 -18.17 14.64
N ARG A 93 10.47 -17.33 14.76
CA ARG A 93 9.62 -17.23 15.95
C ARG A 93 8.71 -18.43 16.15
N ALA A 94 8.50 -19.23 15.12
CA ALA A 94 7.74 -20.47 15.20
C ALA A 94 8.61 -21.66 15.63
N GLN A 95 9.92 -21.50 15.75
CA GLN A 95 10.82 -22.58 16.12
C GLN A 95 10.44 -23.18 17.48
N GLY A 96 10.21 -24.49 17.51
CA GLY A 96 9.83 -25.23 18.72
C GLY A 96 8.33 -25.16 19.07
N GLN A 97 7.51 -24.44 18.31
CA GLN A 97 6.06 -24.49 18.48
C GLN A 97 5.47 -25.78 17.89
N THR A 98 4.46 -26.34 18.56
CA THR A 98 3.78 -27.57 18.11
C THR A 98 2.85 -27.33 16.92
N HIS A 99 2.43 -26.09 16.70
CA HIS A 99 1.51 -25.68 15.65
C HIS A 99 2.08 -24.46 14.94
N ALA A 100 1.92 -24.41 13.62
CA ALA A 100 2.30 -23.25 12.82
C ALA A 100 1.10 -22.32 12.63
N LEU A 101 1.28 -21.03 12.94
CA LEU A 101 0.27 -20.00 12.75
C LEU A 101 0.41 -19.36 11.37
N TYR A 102 -0.70 -19.30 10.63
CA TYR A 102 -0.78 -18.63 9.34
C TYR A 102 -1.99 -17.71 9.30
N VAL A 103 -1.87 -16.58 8.60
CA VAL A 103 -3.01 -15.73 8.25
C VAL A 103 -3.34 -15.88 6.79
N ALA A 104 -4.56 -16.33 6.51
CA ALA A 104 -5.06 -16.53 5.17
C ALA A 104 -5.91 -15.33 4.73
N ALA A 105 -5.59 -14.77 3.56
CA ALA A 105 -6.36 -13.70 2.94
C ALA A 105 -6.90 -14.14 1.57
N GLU A 106 -8.13 -13.78 1.24
CA GLU A 106 -8.72 -14.16 -0.05
C GLU A 106 -8.12 -13.36 -1.22
N LYS A 107 -7.85 -12.06 -0.98
CA LYS A 107 -7.43 -11.10 -2.01
C LYS A 107 -5.96 -10.74 -1.86
N ASP A 108 -5.24 -10.69 -2.97
CA ASP A 108 -3.81 -10.33 -2.99
C ASP A 108 -3.55 -8.91 -2.45
N THR A 109 -4.50 -7.98 -2.63
CA THR A 109 -4.41 -6.64 -2.05
C THR A 109 -4.34 -6.64 -0.52
N LEU A 110 -4.93 -7.64 0.15
CA LEU A 110 -4.86 -7.78 1.60
C LEU A 110 -3.53 -8.39 2.03
N ARG A 111 -2.87 -9.19 1.17
CA ARG A 111 -1.55 -9.78 1.46
C ARG A 111 -0.54 -8.72 1.83
N GLN A 112 -0.40 -7.68 1.00
CA GLN A 112 0.61 -6.64 1.21
C GLN A 112 0.40 -5.91 2.55
N LEU A 113 -0.84 -5.54 2.84
CA LEU A 113 -1.20 -4.83 4.07
C LEU A 113 -1.02 -5.73 5.32
N LEU A 114 -1.51 -6.97 5.28
CA LEU A 114 -1.36 -7.92 6.38
C LEU A 114 0.10 -8.33 6.59
N THR A 115 0.89 -8.49 5.52
CA THR A 115 2.34 -8.78 5.63
C THR A 115 3.05 -7.66 6.38
N GLY A 116 2.73 -6.39 6.07
CA GLY A 116 3.31 -5.25 6.79
C GLY A 116 2.96 -5.26 8.28
N TRP A 117 1.71 -5.55 8.64
CA TRP A 117 1.27 -5.60 10.05
C TRP A 117 1.83 -6.80 10.82
N LEU A 118 2.03 -7.93 10.14
CA LEU A 118 2.38 -9.20 10.79
C LEU A 118 3.88 -9.53 10.73
N ALA A 119 4.67 -8.76 9.98
CA ALA A 119 6.11 -8.96 9.84
C ALA A 119 6.85 -8.95 11.19
N GLU A 120 6.51 -8.04 12.10
CA GLU A 120 7.14 -7.95 13.42
C GLU A 120 6.91 -9.22 14.28
N TYR A 121 5.80 -9.93 14.04
CA TYR A 121 5.46 -11.18 14.74
C TYR A 121 6.00 -12.42 14.02
N GLY A 122 6.58 -12.27 12.83
CA GLY A 122 7.01 -13.40 12.00
C GLY A 122 5.88 -14.30 11.54
N ILE A 123 4.64 -13.78 11.48
CA ILE A 123 3.46 -14.58 11.09
C ILE A 123 3.32 -14.54 9.56
N PRO A 124 3.42 -15.69 8.87
CA PRO A 124 3.26 -15.75 7.42
C PRO A 124 1.82 -15.47 6.98
N VAL A 125 1.69 -14.71 5.89
CA VAL A 125 0.41 -14.41 5.23
C VAL A 125 0.35 -15.14 3.89
N LEU A 126 -0.66 -15.98 3.70
CA LEU A 126 -0.94 -16.63 2.41
C LEU A 126 -2.18 -16.03 1.75
N VAL A 127 -2.20 -16.08 0.42
CA VAL A 127 -3.39 -15.72 -0.35
C VAL A 127 -4.08 -17.00 -0.81
N VAL A 128 -5.24 -17.27 -0.24
CA VAL A 128 -6.16 -18.28 -0.75
C VAL A 128 -6.96 -17.58 -1.83
N ARG A 129 -6.43 -17.56 -3.06
CA ARG A 129 -7.26 -17.14 -4.20
C ARG A 129 -8.47 -18.06 -4.16
N GLY A 130 -9.64 -17.52 -3.83
CA GLY A 130 -10.84 -18.31 -3.58
C GLY A 130 -11.03 -19.34 -4.70
N PHE A 131 -11.68 -20.47 -4.38
CA PHE A 131 -12.05 -21.47 -5.39
C PHE A 131 -12.49 -20.72 -6.65
N GLY A 132 -11.76 -20.93 -7.75
CA GLY A 132 -12.25 -20.57 -9.06
C GLY A 132 -13.55 -21.33 -9.21
N SER A 133 -14.66 -20.66 -8.89
CA SER A 133 -15.98 -21.16 -9.16
C SER A 133 -15.97 -21.59 -10.61
N GLN A 134 -16.33 -22.85 -10.85
CA GLN A 134 -16.74 -23.32 -12.17
C GLN A 134 -17.42 -22.17 -12.93
N SER A 135 -16.85 -21.84 -14.08
CA SER A 135 -17.50 -21.11 -15.16
C SER A 135 -16.96 -21.70 -16.46
#